data_AF-A0A9E2RH73-F1
#
_entry.id   AF-A0A9E2RH73-F1
#
_cell.length_a   1.000
_cell.length_b   1.000
_cell.length_c   1.000
_cell.angle_alpha   90.00
_cell.angle_beta   90.00
_cell.angle_gamma   90.00
#
_symmetry.space_group_name_H-M   'P 1'
#
loop_
_entity.id
_entity.type
_entity.pdbx_description
1 polymer ?
#
loop_
_entity_poly.entity_id
_entity_poly.type
_entity_poly.pdbx_seq_one_letter_code
_entity_poly.pdbx_strand_id
1 'polypeptide(L)'
;MMAPNVVGRSVFFLCQLLALLLSAGNALAQTGSLNQSPAEVVKRYLALDYKGARLDALSVDTVTSYTSWHEEPTWGHVVVTRGFVVAEQYRQWEVIDRLEVVIPVTFQVIGSVYLETAGFVQEARTEEVRFRVKAVRNRWRIIEPMLPPHVGQKRMVNVVREAWIKETDQAKRDRLGALQDELRKVK
;
A
#
# COMPACT_ATOMS: atom_id res chain seq x y z
N MET A 1 4.35 -65.40 39.21
CA MET A 1 5.32 -65.47 38.09
C MET A 1 4.66 -64.79 36.90
N MET A 2 5.00 -63.52 36.62
CA MET A 2 4.50 -62.77 35.47
C MET A 2 5.69 -61.97 34.91
N ALA A 3 6.08 -62.27 33.67
CA ALA A 3 7.12 -61.55 32.96
C ALA A 3 6.56 -60.21 32.44
N PRO A 4 7.27 -59.08 32.59
CA PRO A 4 6.83 -57.83 32.00
C PRO A 4 7.07 -57.86 30.48
N ASN A 5 6.02 -57.54 29.73
CA ASN A 5 5.97 -57.51 28.26
C ASN A 5 6.98 -56.52 27.68
N VAL A 6 8.15 -57.03 27.28
CA VAL A 6 9.23 -56.28 26.60
C VAL A 6 8.75 -55.66 25.29
N VAL A 7 7.78 -56.31 24.62
CA VAL A 7 7.23 -55.87 23.33
C VAL A 7 6.49 -54.53 23.43
N GLY A 8 5.78 -54.28 24.53
CA GLY A 8 4.99 -53.05 24.70
C GLY A 8 5.85 -51.81 24.90
N ARG A 9 7.03 -51.94 25.54
CA ARG A 9 7.96 -50.82 25.76
C ARG A 9 8.66 -50.43 24.45
N SER A 10 9.06 -51.40 23.64
CA SER A 10 9.72 -51.14 22.36
C SER A 10 8.81 -50.43 21.34
N VAL A 11 7.52 -50.79 21.30
CA VAL A 11 6.54 -50.13 20.42
C VAL A 11 6.26 -48.69 20.88
N PHE A 12 6.20 -48.45 22.20
CA PHE A 12 6.02 -47.10 22.74
C PHE A 12 7.20 -46.17 22.42
N PHE A 13 8.43 -46.66 22.53
CA PHE A 13 9.62 -45.88 22.16
C PHE A 13 9.70 -45.62 20.65
N LEU A 14 9.31 -46.58 19.81
CA LEU A 14 9.28 -46.39 18.36
C LEU A 14 8.22 -45.35 17.93
N CYS A 15 7.04 -45.35 18.56
CA CYS A 15 6.00 -44.36 18.30
C CYS A 15 6.38 -42.94 18.77
N GLN A 16 7.09 -42.80 19.90
CA GLN A 16 7.57 -41.49 20.35
C GLN A 16 8.71 -40.96 19.46
N LEU A 17 9.57 -41.82 18.95
CA LEU A 17 10.62 -41.42 18.00
C LEU A 17 10.02 -40.97 16.65
N LEU A 18 8.97 -41.67 16.17
CA LEU A 18 8.24 -41.28 14.95
C LEU A 18 7.50 -39.95 15.12
N ALA A 19 6.88 -39.71 16.29
CA ALA A 19 6.19 -38.46 16.60
C ALA A 19 7.17 -37.27 16.64
N LEU A 20 8.37 -37.46 17.22
CA LEU A 20 9.42 -36.43 17.24
C LEU A 20 9.98 -36.11 15.85
N LEU A 21 10.14 -37.12 14.98
CA LEU A 21 10.55 -36.94 13.58
C LEU A 21 9.47 -36.23 12.74
N LEU A 22 8.19 -36.41 13.07
CA LEU A 22 7.07 -35.72 12.40
C LEU A 22 6.90 -34.26 12.88
N SER A 23 7.29 -33.93 14.12
CA SER A 23 7.29 -32.55 14.61
C SER A 23 8.52 -31.71 14.19
N ALA A 24 9.59 -32.35 13.72
CA ALA A 24 10.77 -31.65 13.18
C ALA A 24 10.60 -31.19 11.71
N GLY A 25 9.50 -31.55 11.04
CA GLY A 25 9.28 -31.33 9.61
C GLY A 25 8.61 -30.00 9.21
N ASN A 26 8.14 -29.18 10.14
CA ASN A 26 7.38 -27.96 9.80
C ASN A 26 8.16 -26.64 9.91
N ALA A 27 9.48 -26.71 10.09
CA ALA A 27 10.38 -25.58 9.84
C ALA A 27 11.01 -25.65 8.43
N LEU A 28 10.40 -26.40 7.51
CA LEU A 28 10.72 -26.28 6.09
C LEU A 28 10.30 -24.88 5.65
N ALA A 29 11.32 -24.03 5.52
CA ALA A 29 11.25 -22.68 5.04
C ALA A 29 10.15 -22.51 4.00
N GLN A 30 9.11 -21.74 4.34
CA GLN A 30 8.30 -21.05 3.34
C GLN A 30 9.17 -19.97 2.68
N THR A 31 10.22 -20.37 1.97
CA THR A 31 10.78 -19.61 0.87
C THR A 31 9.86 -19.83 -0.33
N GLY A 32 8.59 -19.44 -0.19
CA GLY A 32 7.85 -19.10 -1.39
C GLY A 32 8.60 -17.90 -1.97
N SER A 33 9.17 -18.06 -3.15
CA SER A 33 9.77 -16.96 -3.89
C SER A 33 8.84 -15.75 -3.80
N LEU A 34 9.31 -14.66 -3.20
CA LEU A 34 8.61 -13.39 -3.27
C LEU A 34 8.72 -12.96 -4.73
N ASN A 35 7.69 -13.28 -5.52
CA ASN A 35 7.70 -13.18 -6.99
C ASN A 35 7.86 -11.74 -7.52
N GLN A 36 7.82 -10.74 -6.64
CA GLN A 36 7.95 -9.32 -6.98
C GLN A 36 8.95 -8.66 -6.04
N SER A 37 9.70 -7.69 -6.57
CA SER A 37 10.54 -6.81 -5.75
C SER A 37 9.65 -5.95 -4.82
N PRO A 38 10.07 -5.64 -3.58
CA PRO A 38 9.32 -4.74 -2.72
C PRO A 38 9.16 -3.34 -3.32
N ALA A 39 10.12 -2.85 -4.12
CA ALA A 39 9.98 -1.59 -4.84
C ALA A 39 8.91 -1.65 -5.94
N GLU A 40 8.75 -2.79 -6.61
CA GLU A 40 7.69 -2.98 -7.60
C GLU A 40 6.30 -2.95 -6.95
N VAL A 41 6.17 -3.47 -5.73
CA VAL A 41 4.93 -3.36 -4.94
C VAL A 41 4.60 -1.89 -4.63
N VAL A 42 5.57 -1.11 -4.14
CA VAL A 42 5.40 0.32 -3.88
C VAL A 42 5.03 1.08 -5.16
N LYS A 43 5.76 0.82 -6.26
CA LYS A 43 5.52 1.46 -7.56
C LYS A 43 4.12 1.18 -8.11
N ARG A 44 3.64 -0.07 -8.01
CA ARG A 44 2.29 -0.44 -8.45
C ARG A 44 1.20 0.20 -7.60
N TYR A 45 1.38 0.20 -6.28
CA TYR A 45 0.48 0.90 -5.36
C TYR A 45 0.37 2.39 -5.72
N LEU A 46 1.50 3.08 -5.84
CA LEU A 46 1.52 4.51 -6.17
C LEU A 46 1.01 4.81 -7.58
N ALA A 47 1.22 3.91 -8.54
CA ALA A 47 0.65 4.07 -9.88
C ALA A 47 -0.88 3.99 -9.88
N LEU A 48 -1.48 3.20 -8.98
CA LEU A 48 -2.93 3.16 -8.79
C LEU A 48 -3.43 4.41 -8.06
N ASP A 49 -2.73 4.85 -7.02
CA ASP A 49 -3.07 6.07 -6.29
C ASP A 49 -3.00 7.31 -7.20
N TYR A 50 -1.95 7.41 -8.01
CA TYR A 50 -1.78 8.46 -9.01
C TYR A 50 -2.93 8.50 -10.04
N LYS A 51 -3.51 7.33 -10.36
CA LYS A 51 -4.68 7.19 -11.23
C LYS A 51 -6.02 7.39 -10.49
N GLY A 52 -5.97 7.72 -9.20
CA GLY A 52 -7.13 8.01 -8.36
C GLY A 52 -7.92 6.77 -7.97
N ALA A 53 -7.29 5.60 -7.87
CA ALA A 53 -7.97 4.38 -7.46
C ALA A 53 -8.53 4.47 -6.03
N ARG A 54 -7.87 5.25 -5.16
CA ARG A 54 -8.36 5.53 -3.79
C ARG A 54 -9.54 6.50 -3.75
N LEU A 55 -9.89 7.13 -4.88
CA LEU A 55 -11.05 8.03 -5.00
C LEU A 55 -12.25 7.37 -5.71
N ASP A 56 -12.10 6.12 -6.17
CA ASP A 56 -13.13 5.37 -6.86
C ASP A 56 -13.44 4.08 -6.09
N ALA A 57 -14.65 4.01 -5.54
CA ALA A 57 -15.14 2.91 -4.72
C ALA A 57 -14.99 1.53 -5.39
N LEU A 58 -15.07 1.47 -6.73
CA LEU A 58 -14.95 0.21 -7.48
C LEU A 58 -13.51 -0.32 -7.55
N SER A 59 -12.52 0.51 -7.22
CA SER A 59 -11.09 0.19 -7.37
C SER A 59 -10.31 0.11 -6.05
N VAL A 60 -10.98 0.38 -4.93
CA VAL A 60 -10.37 0.33 -3.57
C VAL A 60 -9.79 -1.04 -3.27
N ASP A 61 -10.51 -2.12 -3.60
CA ASP A 61 -10.04 -3.50 -3.37
C ASP A 61 -8.71 -3.78 -4.07
N THR A 62 -8.47 -3.18 -5.23
CA THR A 62 -7.20 -3.33 -5.96
C THR A 62 -6.04 -2.72 -5.19
N VAL A 63 -6.27 -1.58 -4.52
CA VAL A 63 -5.25 -0.88 -3.72
C VAL A 63 -4.93 -1.65 -2.43
N THR A 64 -5.96 -2.15 -1.72
CA THR A 64 -5.79 -2.93 -0.49
C THR A 64 -4.96 -4.20 -0.70
N SER A 65 -4.89 -4.69 -1.94
CA SER A 65 -4.05 -5.83 -2.30
C SER A 65 -2.55 -5.54 -2.21
N TYR A 66 -2.11 -4.30 -2.02
CA TYR A 66 -0.68 -3.94 -1.85
C TYR A 66 -0.31 -3.59 -0.41
N THR A 67 -1.29 -3.50 0.47
CA THR A 67 -1.14 -2.90 1.80
C THR A 67 -1.48 -3.92 2.89
N SER A 68 -1.14 -3.59 4.13
CA SER A 68 -1.41 -4.44 5.29
C SER A 68 -2.31 -3.79 6.35
N TRP A 69 -2.69 -2.53 6.12
CA TRP A 69 -3.71 -1.86 6.92
C TRP A 69 -5.11 -2.41 6.60
N HIS A 70 -5.96 -2.43 7.62
CA HIS A 70 -7.35 -2.89 7.50
C HIS A 70 -8.28 -1.79 7.02
N GLU A 71 -8.02 -0.54 7.42
CA GLU A 71 -8.84 0.62 7.14
C GLU A 71 -7.95 1.83 6.92
N GLU A 72 -8.37 2.76 6.06
CA GLU A 72 -7.71 4.05 5.87
C GLU A 72 -8.43 5.15 6.65
N PRO A 73 -7.71 6.14 7.19
CA PRO A 73 -8.36 7.26 7.85
C PRO A 73 -9.14 8.09 6.81
N THR A 74 -10.15 8.81 7.29
CA THR A 74 -10.85 9.79 6.45
C THR A 74 -9.93 10.97 6.17
N TRP A 75 -9.48 11.09 4.93
CA TRP A 75 -8.65 12.21 4.49
C TRP A 75 -9.52 13.41 4.13
N GLY A 76 -9.28 14.56 4.77
CA GLY A 76 -9.95 15.82 4.42
C GLY A 76 -9.40 16.48 3.14
N HIS A 77 -8.30 15.96 2.59
CA HIS A 77 -7.65 16.50 1.40
C HIS A 77 -7.02 15.40 0.53
N VAL A 78 -6.76 15.76 -0.73
CA VAL A 78 -6.04 14.95 -1.71
C VAL A 78 -4.80 15.73 -2.14
N VAL A 79 -3.63 15.08 -2.08
CA VAL A 79 -2.39 15.66 -2.56
C VAL A 79 -2.35 15.51 -4.07
N VAL A 80 -2.13 16.61 -4.79
CA VAL A 80 -2.00 16.60 -6.24
C VAL A 80 -0.53 16.57 -6.60
N THR A 81 -0.16 15.62 -7.44
CA THR A 81 1.23 15.42 -7.86
C THR A 81 1.37 15.50 -9.38
N ARG A 82 2.55 15.93 -9.84
CA ARG A 82 2.98 15.82 -11.23
C ARG A 82 3.48 14.41 -11.55
N GLY A 83 4.04 13.73 -10.55
CA GLY A 83 4.56 12.39 -10.65
C GLY A 83 5.29 11.98 -9.38
N PHE A 84 5.85 10.77 -9.41
CA PHE A 84 6.62 10.20 -8.32
C PHE A 84 7.76 9.35 -8.87
N VAL A 85 8.80 9.16 -8.06
CA VAL A 85 9.96 8.32 -8.34
C VAL A 85 10.16 7.38 -7.17
N VAL A 86 10.19 6.07 -7.42
CA VAL A 86 10.51 5.06 -6.41
C VAL A 86 11.99 4.72 -6.52
N ALA A 87 12.70 4.67 -5.40
CA ALA A 87 14.06 4.17 -5.37
C ALA A 87 14.06 2.68 -5.74
N GLU A 88 14.55 2.31 -6.92
CA GLU A 88 14.58 0.92 -7.38
C GLU A 88 15.85 0.18 -6.98
N GLN A 89 16.92 0.92 -6.67
CA GLN A 89 18.22 0.33 -6.35
C GLN A 89 18.32 0.00 -4.87
N TYR A 90 18.68 -1.25 -4.56
CA TYR A 90 18.85 -1.75 -3.18
C TYR A 90 19.80 -0.89 -2.32
N ARG A 91 20.77 -0.20 -2.93
CA ARG A 91 21.71 0.69 -2.22
C ARG A 91 21.06 1.94 -1.63
N GLN A 92 19.87 2.30 -2.13
CA GLN A 92 19.11 3.45 -1.67
C GLN A 92 18.10 3.07 -0.57
N TRP A 93 17.95 1.77 -0.30
CA TRP A 93 16.99 1.27 0.68
C TRP A 93 17.66 1.18 2.05
N GLU A 94 16.86 1.37 3.08
CA GLU A 94 17.22 0.97 4.43
C GLU A 94 16.72 -0.46 4.65
N VAL A 95 17.64 -1.37 4.94
CA VAL A 95 17.35 -2.80 5.09
C VAL A 95 17.23 -3.10 6.57
N ILE A 96 16.01 -3.41 7.02
CA ILE A 96 15.76 -3.79 8.41
C ILE A 96 16.13 -5.26 8.60
N ASP A 97 15.59 -6.13 7.75
CA ASP A 97 15.98 -7.54 7.67
C ASP A 97 15.71 -8.13 6.25
N ARG A 98 15.77 -9.46 6.10
CA ARG A 98 15.57 -10.13 4.80
C ARG A 98 14.14 -10.03 4.26
N LEU A 99 13.17 -9.76 5.13
CA LEU A 99 11.74 -9.74 4.88
C LEU A 99 11.14 -8.35 5.16
N GLU A 100 11.99 -7.33 5.37
CA GLU A 100 11.54 -6.00 5.74
C GLU A 100 12.53 -4.92 5.29
N VAL A 101 12.05 -3.96 4.51
CA VAL A 101 12.85 -2.88 3.92
C VAL A 101 12.09 -1.56 3.94
N VAL A 102 12.83 -0.46 3.93
CA VAL A 102 12.32 0.91 3.80
C VAL A 102 12.80 1.47 2.46
N ILE A 103 11.84 1.90 1.65
CA ILE A 103 12.05 2.34 0.27
C ILE A 103 11.70 3.82 0.15
N PRO A 104 12.68 4.69 -0.14
CA PRO A 104 12.41 6.10 -0.40
C PRO A 104 11.60 6.29 -1.69
N VAL A 105 10.62 7.18 -1.61
CA VAL A 105 9.81 7.64 -2.74
C VAL A 105 9.82 9.15 -2.75
N THR A 106 10.06 9.73 -3.91
CA THR A 106 10.03 11.18 -4.11
C THR A 106 8.79 11.56 -4.91
N PHE A 107 7.92 12.37 -4.33
CA PHE A 107 6.78 12.99 -5.02
C PHE A 107 7.12 14.39 -5.51
N GLN A 108 6.61 14.71 -6.69
CA GLN A 108 6.60 16.07 -7.22
C GLN A 108 5.21 16.66 -6.93
N VAL A 109 5.03 17.24 -5.75
CA VAL A 109 3.76 17.81 -5.30
C VAL A 109 3.54 19.16 -5.97
N ILE A 110 2.31 19.41 -6.44
CA ILE A 110 1.92 20.71 -6.99
C ILE A 110 0.95 21.48 -6.07
N GLY A 111 0.31 20.78 -5.14
CA GLY A 111 -0.60 21.37 -4.16
C GLY A 111 -1.55 20.33 -3.57
N SER A 112 -2.56 20.79 -2.85
CA SER A 112 -3.57 19.93 -2.23
C SER A 112 -4.98 20.45 -2.48
N VAL A 113 -5.91 19.54 -2.74
CA VAL A 113 -7.35 19.83 -2.84
C VAL A 113 -8.01 19.49 -1.51
N TYR A 114 -8.67 20.46 -0.89
CA TYR A 114 -9.45 20.27 0.32
C TYR A 114 -10.90 19.94 -0.05
N LEU A 115 -11.37 18.77 0.37
CA LEU A 115 -12.62 18.19 -0.11
C LEU A 115 -13.85 18.92 0.42
N GLU A 116 -13.78 19.42 1.66
CA GLU A 116 -14.90 20.14 2.30
C GLU A 116 -15.17 21.50 1.65
N THR A 117 -14.11 22.22 1.30
CA THR A 117 -14.21 23.58 0.77
C THR A 117 -14.21 23.62 -0.76
N ALA A 118 -13.87 22.50 -1.41
CA ALA A 118 -13.53 22.45 -2.83
C ALA A 118 -12.43 23.48 -3.19
N GLY A 119 -11.48 23.72 -2.30
CA GLY A 119 -10.38 24.66 -2.49
C GLY A 119 -9.10 23.97 -2.92
N PHE A 120 -8.32 24.60 -3.80
CA PHE A 120 -6.96 24.17 -4.12
C PHE A 120 -5.92 25.10 -3.50
N VAL A 121 -5.01 24.52 -2.73
CA VAL A 121 -3.86 25.23 -2.17
C VAL A 121 -2.64 24.81 -2.98
N GLN A 122 -2.12 25.74 -3.78
CA GLN A 122 -0.91 25.51 -4.55
C GLN A 122 0.31 25.50 -3.65
N GLU A 123 1.07 24.41 -3.69
CA GLU A 123 2.28 24.25 -2.89
C GLU A 123 3.25 23.32 -3.63
N ALA A 124 4.00 23.91 -4.57
CA ALA A 124 4.96 23.15 -5.36
C ALA A 124 6.18 22.78 -4.51
N ARG A 125 6.33 21.48 -4.22
CA ARG A 125 7.46 20.96 -3.45
C ARG A 125 7.86 19.56 -3.90
N THR A 126 9.09 19.21 -3.60
CA THR A 126 9.55 17.82 -3.63
C THR A 126 9.35 17.24 -2.25
N GLU A 127 8.60 16.14 -2.16
CA GLU A 127 8.32 15.45 -0.90
C GLU A 127 8.93 14.05 -0.92
N GLU A 128 9.82 13.75 0.03
CA GLU A 128 10.37 12.41 0.21
C GLU A 128 9.59 11.68 1.30
N VAL A 129 9.06 10.50 0.95
CA VAL A 129 8.33 9.62 1.86
C VAL A 129 9.00 8.25 1.88
N ARG A 130 9.17 7.69 3.07
CA ARG A 130 9.82 6.39 3.27
C ARG A 130 8.79 5.30 3.48
N PHE A 131 8.62 4.44 2.49
CA PHE A 131 7.67 3.33 2.52
C PHE A 131 8.33 2.10 3.14
N ARG A 132 7.85 1.69 4.31
CA ARG A 132 8.25 0.44 4.92
C ARG A 132 7.39 -0.69 4.38
N VAL A 133 8.06 -1.74 3.91
CA VAL A 133 7.46 -2.87 3.22
C VAL A 133 7.91 -4.14 3.91
N LYS A 134 6.96 -5.02 4.23
CA LYS A 134 7.21 -6.28 4.92
C LYS A 134 6.61 -7.45 4.15
N ALA A 135 7.31 -8.59 4.15
CA ALA A 135 6.78 -9.83 3.63
C ALA A 135 5.73 -10.41 4.62
N VAL A 136 4.48 -10.45 4.19
CA VAL A 136 3.35 -10.97 4.97
C VAL A 136 2.67 -12.07 4.15
N ARG A 137 2.57 -13.29 4.70
CA ARG A 137 1.96 -14.45 4.02
C ARG A 137 2.51 -14.64 2.59
N ASN A 138 3.84 -14.61 2.46
CA ASN A 138 4.55 -14.80 1.21
C ASN A 138 4.30 -13.73 0.12
N ARG A 139 3.91 -12.51 0.52
CA ARG A 139 3.80 -11.35 -0.38
C ARG A 139 4.34 -10.10 0.30
N TRP A 140 5.03 -9.25 -0.45
CA TRP A 140 5.37 -7.91 0.03
C TRP A 140 4.11 -7.08 0.22
N ARG A 141 4.06 -6.35 1.33
CA ARG A 141 2.97 -5.45 1.71
C ARG A 141 3.54 -4.17 2.27
N ILE A 142 2.95 -3.04 1.91
CA ILE A 142 3.24 -1.76 2.56
C ILE A 142 2.63 -1.80 3.96
N ILE A 143 3.46 -1.52 4.97
CA ILE A 143 3.04 -1.45 6.37
C ILE A 143 2.92 0.01 6.84
N GLU A 144 3.76 0.91 6.34
CA GLU A 144 3.69 2.34 6.61
C GLU A 144 4.41 3.12 5.48
N PRO A 145 4.11 4.42 5.28
CA PRO A 145 3.09 5.18 5.99
C PRO A 145 1.70 5.00 5.36
N MET A 146 0.69 5.37 6.13
CA MET A 146 -0.63 5.72 5.60
C MET A 146 -0.61 7.21 5.28
N LEU A 147 -0.72 7.55 4.01
CA LEU A 147 -0.69 8.93 3.49
C LEU A 147 -2.01 9.26 2.80
N PRO A 148 -2.39 10.55 2.71
CA PRO A 148 -3.52 10.98 1.90
C PRO A 148 -3.36 10.52 0.44
N PRO A 149 -4.44 10.44 -0.35
CA PRO A 149 -4.35 10.09 -1.76
C PRO A 149 -3.42 11.05 -2.51
N HIS A 150 -2.45 10.50 -3.23
CA HIS A 150 -1.51 11.24 -4.08
C HIS A 150 -1.89 11.05 -5.54
N VAL A 151 -2.69 11.97 -6.07
CA VAL A 151 -3.37 11.83 -7.36
C VAL A 151 -2.73 12.72 -8.42
N GLY A 152 -2.64 12.22 -9.65
CA GLY A 152 -2.16 13.02 -10.76
C GLY A 152 -3.10 14.17 -11.10
N GLN A 153 -2.56 15.34 -11.44
CA GLN A 153 -3.33 16.54 -11.80
C GLN A 153 -4.46 16.26 -12.80
N LYS A 154 -4.16 15.55 -13.90
CA LYS A 154 -5.16 15.21 -14.94
C LYS A 154 -6.31 14.37 -14.37
N ARG A 155 -6.01 13.43 -13.47
CA ARG A 155 -7.04 12.63 -12.83
C ARG A 155 -7.87 13.47 -11.87
N MET A 156 -7.23 14.33 -11.08
CA MET A 156 -7.94 15.22 -10.15
C MET A 156 -8.92 16.14 -10.90
N VAL A 157 -8.51 16.72 -12.03
CA VAL A 157 -9.40 17.51 -12.90
C VAL A 157 -10.62 16.72 -13.36
N ASN A 158 -10.46 15.43 -13.68
CA ASN A 158 -11.58 14.58 -14.07
C ASN A 158 -12.51 14.26 -12.90
N VAL A 159 -11.97 13.99 -11.71
CA VAL A 159 -12.76 13.77 -10.49
C VAL A 159 -13.60 15.02 -10.17
N VAL A 160 -13.00 16.21 -10.23
CA VAL A 160 -13.74 17.47 -10.02
C VAL A 160 -14.84 17.65 -11.07
N ARG A 161 -14.56 17.32 -12.35
CA ARG A 161 -15.57 17.37 -13.41
C ARG A 161 -16.73 16.40 -13.15
N GLU A 162 -16.44 15.16 -12.75
CA GLU A 162 -17.44 14.15 -12.43
C GLU A 162 -18.32 14.60 -11.25
N ALA A 163 -17.73 15.21 -10.22
CA ALA A 163 -18.46 15.80 -9.10
C ALA A 163 -19.35 16.97 -9.55
N TRP A 164 -18.82 17.85 -10.41
CA TRP A 164 -19.56 19.00 -10.95
C TRP A 164 -20.80 18.58 -11.75
N ILE A 165 -20.71 17.49 -12.53
CA ILE A 165 -21.85 16.96 -13.30
C ILE A 165 -22.95 16.41 -12.39
N LYS A 166 -22.58 15.82 -11.25
CA LYS A 166 -23.51 15.17 -10.31
C LYS A 166 -24.12 16.16 -9.32
N GLU A 167 -23.48 17.30 -9.08
CA GLU A 167 -23.92 18.30 -8.11
C GLU A 167 -25.15 19.07 -8.63
N THR A 168 -26.14 19.25 -7.76
CA THR A 168 -27.39 19.94 -8.08
C THR A 168 -27.41 21.36 -7.52
N ASP A 169 -26.72 21.59 -6.40
CA ASP A 169 -26.56 22.90 -5.79
C ASP A 169 -25.71 23.82 -6.68
N GLN A 170 -26.24 24.99 -7.04
CA GLN A 170 -25.55 25.92 -7.92
C GLN A 170 -24.29 26.52 -7.28
N ALA A 171 -24.34 26.88 -5.99
CA ALA A 171 -23.20 27.47 -5.30
C ALA A 171 -22.04 26.47 -5.16
N LYS A 172 -22.36 25.18 -4.95
CA LYS A 172 -21.33 24.12 -4.94
C LYS A 172 -20.77 23.86 -6.34
N ARG A 173 -21.61 23.87 -7.38
CA ARG A 173 -21.16 23.77 -8.78
C ARG A 173 -20.21 24.91 -9.14
N ASP A 174 -20.50 26.13 -8.72
CA ASP A 174 -19.63 27.28 -9.01
C ASP A 174 -18.24 27.12 -8.36
N ARG A 175 -18.20 26.62 -7.11
CA ARG A 175 -16.92 26.30 -6.41
C ARG A 175 -16.14 25.20 -7.13
N LEU A 176 -16.81 24.12 -7.53
CA LEU A 176 -16.19 23.03 -8.29
C LEU A 176 -15.67 23.51 -9.66
N GLY A 177 -16.38 24.44 -10.31
CA GLY A 177 -15.93 25.09 -11.54
C GLY A 177 -14.64 25.89 -11.33
N ALA A 178 -14.59 26.74 -10.29
CA ALA A 178 -13.40 27.50 -9.93
C ALA A 178 -12.20 26.57 -9.63
N LEU A 179 -12.44 25.51 -8.84
CA LEU A 179 -11.43 24.50 -8.54
C LEU A 179 -10.88 23.82 -9.80
N GLN A 180 -11.76 23.46 -10.74
CA GLN A 180 -11.35 22.84 -12.00
C GLN A 180 -10.44 23.78 -12.80
N ASP A 181 -10.73 25.08 -12.82
CA ASP A 181 -9.94 26.08 -13.52
C ASP A 181 -8.59 26.33 -12.84
N GLU A 182 -8.55 26.39 -11.51
CA GLU A 182 -7.31 26.47 -10.73
C GLU A 182 -6.42 25.28 -11.04
N LEU A 183 -6.94 24.05 -10.93
CA LEU A 183 -6.20 22.84 -11.24
C LEU A 183 -5.68 22.79 -12.68
N ARG A 184 -6.35 23.43 -13.66
CA ARG A 184 -5.90 23.49 -15.06
C ARG A 184 -4.82 24.55 -15.30
N LYS A 185 -4.79 25.61 -14.49
CA LYS A 185 -3.82 26.72 -14.61
C LYS A 185 -2.45 26.36 -14.05
N VAL A 186 -2.39 25.43 -13.10
CA VAL A 186 -1.14 24.97 -12.49
C VAL A 186 -0.30 24.23 -13.54
N LYS A 187 0.97 24.63 -13.65
CA LYS A 187 1.96 24.00 -14.54
C LYS A 187 2.84 23.05 -13.75
#